data_AF-A0A5N9AKK6-F1
#
_entry.id   AF-A0A5N9AKK6-F1
#
_cell.length_a   1.000
_cell.length_b   1.000
_cell.length_c   1.000
_cell.angle_alpha   90.00
_cell.angle_beta   90.00
_cell.angle_gamma   90.00
#
_symmetry.space_group_name_H-M   'P 1'
#
loop_
_entity.id
_entity.type
_entity.pdbx_description
1 polymer ?
#
loop_
_entity_poly.entity_id
_entity_poly.type
_entity_poly.pdbx_seq_one_letter_code
_entity_poly.pdbx_strand_id
1 'polypeptide(L)'
;MNIELIEKTGYAEIIYLSIYVFGGIVLALLARLLTSRLKARLRGQDKIGVGAKLLDGVDGALPLWIMFSGLYFGITEIYADSLYDQGQPGRYISTIESLYVVSSICIAVYALIRIQGHFITWLSSKVGRDTDQAKVVNSLAPLASQILRLLILVMGFLIILDQLGISIAPLVAGLGIGGLAVALALQGILTNFFAGLTVMTDGTIRVGDYIELDGGVLGLVEMIGWRTTRIRLLSDNMLVIPNNKLADNIATNYSHPRGEMSVYVQVGVSYFSNLEHVEEVTIEVANQVLDKVEGGVKGFEPSVWYTEFADSNINFWVVLRSHDYISSWKVKHMFVKELFDRYDKEGIEISFPANNIFLRNTDS
;
A
#
# COMPACT_ATOMS: atom_id res chain seq x y z
N MET A 1 -79.70 0.10 9.53
CA MET A 1 -78.34 0.06 8.95
C MET A 1 -77.45 -0.50 10.03
N ASN A 2 -77.10 -1.77 9.88
CA ASN A 2 -76.88 -2.71 10.99
C ASN A 2 -75.56 -2.53 11.74
N ILE A 3 -75.63 -2.50 13.07
CA ILE A 3 -74.49 -2.61 13.99
C ILE A 3 -73.75 -3.95 13.78
N GLU A 4 -74.46 -5.02 13.41
CA GLU A 4 -73.87 -6.34 13.06
C GLU A 4 -72.96 -6.33 11.82
N LEU A 5 -73.17 -5.40 10.87
CA LEU A 5 -72.32 -5.28 9.68
C LEU A 5 -70.99 -4.58 10.00
N ILE A 6 -70.99 -3.67 10.99
CA ILE A 6 -69.79 -2.97 11.47
C ILE A 6 -68.95 -3.87 12.39
N GLU A 7 -69.60 -4.73 13.19
CA GLU A 7 -68.89 -5.75 13.98
C GLU A 7 -68.20 -6.79 13.08
N LYS A 8 -68.90 -7.33 12.07
CA LYS A 8 -68.32 -8.36 11.19
C LYS A 8 -67.13 -7.88 10.35
N THR A 9 -67.12 -6.62 9.92
CA THR A 9 -65.97 -6.04 9.18
C THR A 9 -64.77 -5.87 10.11
N GLY A 10 -64.97 -5.38 11.34
CA GLY A 10 -63.88 -5.21 12.30
C GLY A 10 -63.20 -6.53 12.71
N TYR A 11 -63.95 -7.62 12.88
CA TYR A 11 -63.35 -8.93 13.20
C TYR A 11 -62.50 -9.49 12.06
N ALA A 12 -62.94 -9.35 10.80
CA ALA A 12 -62.17 -9.82 9.64
C ALA A 12 -60.85 -9.06 9.51
N GLU A 13 -60.87 -7.74 9.66
CA GLU A 13 -59.68 -6.87 9.63
C GLU A 13 -58.67 -7.23 10.72
N ILE A 14 -59.14 -7.46 11.96
CA ILE A 14 -58.28 -7.89 13.07
C ILE A 14 -57.67 -9.28 12.80
N ILE A 15 -58.42 -10.20 12.20
CA ILE A 15 -57.91 -11.53 11.81
C ILE A 15 -56.82 -11.40 10.74
N TYR A 16 -57.03 -10.58 9.70
CA TYR A 16 -56.01 -10.34 8.68
C TYR A 16 -54.75 -9.69 9.26
N LEU A 17 -54.87 -8.65 10.10
CA LEU A 17 -53.72 -8.03 10.78
C LEU A 17 -52.93 -9.05 11.58
N SER A 18 -53.65 -9.89 12.33
CA SER A 18 -53.07 -10.92 13.17
C SER A 18 -52.32 -11.95 12.32
N ILE A 19 -52.84 -12.32 11.14
CA ILE A 19 -52.17 -13.26 10.22
C ILE A 19 -50.88 -12.66 9.65
N TYR A 20 -50.89 -11.41 9.18
CA TYR A 20 -49.69 -10.78 8.62
C TYR A 20 -48.62 -10.47 9.67
N VAL A 21 -49.01 -10.00 10.85
CA VAL A 21 -48.08 -9.76 11.97
C VAL A 21 -47.53 -11.09 12.49
N PHE A 22 -48.38 -12.11 12.68
CA PHE A 22 -47.94 -13.44 13.11
C PHE A 22 -47.05 -14.11 12.05
N GLY A 23 -47.41 -14.02 10.77
CA GLY A 23 -46.60 -14.49 9.65
C GLY A 23 -45.25 -13.79 9.58
N GLY A 24 -45.21 -12.47 9.77
CA GLY A 24 -43.99 -11.68 9.87
C GLY A 24 -43.10 -12.09 11.05
N ILE A 25 -43.68 -12.33 12.23
CA ILE A 25 -42.95 -12.82 13.41
C ILE A 25 -42.38 -14.23 13.15
N VAL A 26 -43.17 -15.14 12.57
CA VAL A 26 -42.74 -16.48 12.22
C VAL A 26 -41.61 -16.44 11.19
N LEU A 27 -41.72 -15.61 10.15
CA LEU A 27 -40.67 -15.41 9.15
C LEU A 27 -39.41 -14.78 9.76
N ALA A 28 -39.55 -13.83 10.67
CA ALA A 28 -38.42 -13.23 11.39
C ALA A 28 -37.70 -14.26 12.28
N LEU A 29 -38.45 -15.11 12.98
CA LEU A 29 -37.91 -16.23 13.76
C LEU A 29 -37.23 -17.27 12.87
N LEU A 30 -37.84 -17.63 11.73
CA LEU A 30 -37.25 -18.53 10.74
C LEU A 30 -35.98 -17.96 10.14
N ALA A 31 -35.95 -16.67 9.78
CA ALA A 31 -34.76 -16.00 9.29
C ALA A 31 -33.65 -16.06 10.34
N ARG A 32 -33.96 -15.75 11.61
CA ARG A 32 -32.99 -15.85 12.72
C ARG A 32 -32.49 -17.28 12.94
N LEU A 33 -33.35 -18.28 12.81
CA LEU A 33 -32.98 -19.70 12.90
C LEU A 33 -32.08 -20.11 11.72
N LEU A 34 -32.43 -19.71 10.50
CA LEU A 34 -31.67 -20.01 9.29
C LEU A 34 -30.27 -19.37 9.37
N THR A 35 -30.18 -18.10 9.70
CA THR A 35 -28.89 -17.43 9.82
C THR A 35 -28.05 -18.04 10.95
N SER A 36 -28.66 -18.42 12.09
CA SER A 36 -27.94 -19.12 13.16
C SER A 36 -27.38 -20.48 12.72
N ARG A 37 -28.14 -21.25 11.93
CA ARG A 37 -27.69 -22.53 11.36
C ARG A 37 -26.61 -22.34 10.29
N LEU A 38 -26.78 -21.37 9.40
CA LEU A 38 -25.79 -21.01 8.38
C LEU A 38 -24.46 -20.61 9.03
N LYS A 39 -24.50 -19.81 10.11
CA LYS A 39 -23.31 -19.46 10.89
C LYS A 39 -22.64 -20.69 11.51
N ALA A 40 -23.41 -21.60 12.10
CA ALA A 40 -22.86 -22.83 12.68
C ALA A 40 -22.14 -23.68 11.62
N ARG A 41 -22.72 -23.79 10.41
CA ARG A 41 -22.13 -24.52 9.28
C ARG A 41 -20.88 -23.83 8.74
N LEU A 42 -20.91 -22.50 8.59
CA LEU A 42 -19.78 -21.72 8.09
C LEU A 42 -18.62 -21.68 9.09
N ARG A 43 -18.88 -21.62 10.40
CA ARG A 43 -17.82 -21.74 11.42
C ARG A 43 -17.13 -23.11 11.39
N GLY A 44 -17.80 -24.16 10.91
CA GLY A 44 -17.21 -25.48 10.74
C GLY A 44 -16.39 -25.69 9.45
N GLN A 45 -16.62 -24.87 8.41
CA GLN A 45 -15.96 -25.01 7.10
C GLN A 45 -14.91 -23.91 6.83
N ASP A 46 -15.12 -22.72 7.37
CA ASP A 46 -14.34 -21.53 7.03
C ASP A 46 -13.21 -21.34 8.05
N LYS A 47 -11.98 -21.76 7.70
CA LYS A 47 -10.76 -21.48 8.51
C LYS A 47 -10.55 -19.97 8.76
N ILE A 48 -11.20 -19.10 7.99
CA ILE A 48 -11.00 -17.65 7.99
C ILE A 48 -12.18 -16.88 8.63
N GLY A 49 -13.30 -17.56 8.93
CA GLY A 49 -14.42 -17.03 9.72
C GLY A 49 -15.10 -15.77 9.16
N VAL A 50 -14.93 -15.46 7.86
CA VAL A 50 -15.46 -14.24 7.24
C VAL A 50 -16.95 -14.34 7.04
N GLY A 51 -17.42 -15.48 6.51
CA GLY A 51 -18.84 -15.69 6.23
C GLY A 51 -19.69 -15.63 7.49
N ALA A 52 -19.21 -16.20 8.59
CA ALA A 52 -19.92 -16.18 9.87
C ALA A 52 -20.00 -14.77 10.49
N LYS A 53 -18.94 -13.95 10.36
CA LYS A 53 -18.92 -12.58 10.90
C LYS A 53 -19.76 -11.61 10.06
N LEU A 54 -19.82 -11.78 8.74
CA LEU A 54 -20.72 -11.01 7.88
C LEU A 54 -22.19 -11.29 8.23
N LEU A 55 -22.53 -12.56 8.45
CA LEU A 55 -23.86 -12.96 8.91
C LEU A 55 -24.19 -12.38 10.29
N ASP A 56 -23.22 -12.31 11.23
CA ASP A 56 -23.42 -11.64 12.52
C ASP A 56 -23.84 -10.16 12.35
N GLY A 57 -23.40 -9.48 11.27
CA GLY A 57 -23.86 -8.12 10.94
C GLY A 57 -25.33 -8.05 10.51
N VAL A 58 -25.79 -9.03 9.72
CA VAL A 58 -27.15 -9.08 9.14
C VAL A 58 -28.19 -9.63 10.13
N ASP A 59 -27.77 -10.48 11.07
CA ASP A 59 -28.65 -11.20 12.01
C ASP A 59 -29.57 -10.34 12.86
N GLY A 60 -29.16 -9.10 13.15
CA GLY A 60 -29.96 -8.18 13.96
C GLY A 60 -30.93 -7.37 13.10
N ALA A 61 -30.54 -7.03 11.87
CA ALA A 61 -31.30 -6.14 11.01
C ALA A 61 -32.37 -6.87 10.19
N LEU A 62 -32.06 -8.07 9.69
CA LEU A 62 -32.96 -8.83 8.83
C LEU A 62 -34.28 -9.22 9.53
N PRO A 63 -34.29 -9.75 10.76
CA PRO A 63 -35.54 -10.05 11.47
C PRO A 63 -36.36 -8.78 11.80
N LEU A 64 -35.68 -7.67 12.12
CA LEU A 64 -36.34 -6.38 12.34
C LEU A 64 -37.00 -5.88 11.06
N TRP A 65 -36.31 -5.94 9.93
CA TRP A 65 -36.88 -5.54 8.64
C TRP A 65 -38.08 -6.41 8.26
N ILE A 66 -37.97 -7.74 8.36
CA ILE A 66 -39.08 -8.68 8.10
C ILE A 66 -40.30 -8.36 8.99
N MET A 67 -40.08 -8.07 10.27
CA MET A 67 -41.16 -7.70 11.20
C MET A 67 -41.83 -6.38 10.79
N PHE A 68 -41.05 -5.36 10.43
CA PHE A 68 -41.57 -4.07 9.94
C PHE A 68 -42.30 -4.21 8.60
N SER A 69 -41.79 -5.03 7.68
CA SER A 69 -42.46 -5.34 6.41
C SER A 69 -43.77 -6.09 6.63
N GLY A 70 -43.81 -7.07 7.55
CA GLY A 70 -45.03 -7.79 7.90
C GLY A 70 -46.11 -6.88 8.49
N LEU A 71 -45.71 -5.92 9.34
CA LEU A 71 -46.60 -4.90 9.86
C LEU A 71 -47.12 -3.96 8.76
N TYR A 72 -46.23 -3.51 7.86
CA TYR A 72 -46.59 -2.67 6.71
C TYR A 72 -47.61 -3.37 5.81
N PHE A 73 -47.31 -4.58 5.33
CA PHE A 73 -48.21 -5.33 4.47
C PHE A 73 -49.55 -5.64 5.15
N GLY A 74 -49.54 -5.94 6.45
CA GLY A 74 -50.76 -6.15 7.22
C GLY A 74 -51.64 -4.90 7.28
N ILE A 75 -51.05 -3.72 7.48
CA ILE A 75 -51.79 -2.45 7.51
C ILE A 75 -52.28 -2.08 6.10
N THR A 76 -51.45 -2.21 5.06
CA THR A 76 -51.86 -1.84 3.70
C THR A 76 -52.96 -2.73 3.15
N GLU A 77 -52.96 -4.03 3.46
CA GLU A 77 -53.97 -4.98 2.97
C GLU A 77 -55.35 -4.71 3.60
N ILE A 78 -55.39 -4.49 4.92
CA ILE A 78 -56.64 -4.24 5.67
C ILE A 78 -57.34 -2.99 5.19
N TYR A 79 -56.54 -1.96 4.92
CA TYR A 79 -57.06 -0.67 4.60
C TYR A 79 -57.02 -0.38 3.08
N ALA A 80 -56.69 -1.36 2.25
CA ALA A 80 -56.59 -1.20 0.79
C ALA A 80 -57.86 -0.61 0.18
N ASP A 81 -59.04 -1.12 0.57
CA ASP A 81 -60.33 -0.65 0.07
C ASP A 81 -60.77 0.69 0.67
N SER A 82 -60.34 1.01 1.91
CA SER A 82 -60.73 2.24 2.62
C SER A 82 -59.79 3.41 2.36
N LEU A 83 -58.58 3.16 1.86
CA LEU A 83 -57.54 4.16 1.75
C LEU A 83 -57.24 4.60 0.31
N TYR A 84 -57.71 3.86 -0.70
CA TYR A 84 -57.65 4.28 -2.10
C TYR A 84 -58.94 5.01 -2.47
N ASP A 85 -58.91 6.35 -2.43
CA ASP A 85 -59.98 7.19 -2.94
C ASP A 85 -59.70 7.50 -4.43
N GLN A 86 -60.57 7.00 -5.32
CA GLN A 86 -60.47 7.16 -6.78
C GLN A 86 -59.10 6.78 -7.38
N GLY A 87 -58.46 5.73 -6.86
CA GLY A 87 -57.19 5.21 -7.39
C GLY A 87 -55.95 6.04 -7.06
N GLN A 88 -56.07 7.10 -6.24
CA GLN A 88 -54.92 7.76 -5.63
C GLN A 88 -54.76 7.32 -4.17
N PRO A 89 -53.51 7.14 -3.69
CA PRO A 89 -53.28 6.84 -2.30
C PRO A 89 -53.76 8.01 -1.43
N GLY A 90 -54.73 7.76 -0.56
CA GLY A 90 -55.18 8.76 0.41
C GLY A 90 -54.01 9.24 1.29
N ARG A 91 -54.13 10.44 1.87
CA ARG A 91 -53.09 11.06 2.73
C ARG A 91 -52.54 10.14 3.84
N TYR A 92 -53.33 9.16 4.29
CA TYR A 92 -52.92 8.17 5.28
C TYR A 92 -52.00 7.08 4.70
N ILE A 93 -52.19 6.61 3.45
CA ILE A 93 -51.29 5.64 2.79
C ILE A 93 -49.91 6.24 2.62
N SER A 94 -49.82 7.44 2.05
CA SER A 94 -48.52 8.08 1.79
C SER A 94 -47.71 8.31 3.06
N THR A 95 -48.40 8.54 4.19
CA THR A 95 -47.77 8.62 5.52
C THR A 95 -47.26 7.26 6.00
N ILE A 96 -48.03 6.19 5.82
CA ILE A 96 -47.66 4.81 6.18
C ILE A 96 -46.48 4.33 5.32
N GLU A 97 -46.52 4.57 4.01
CA GLU A 97 -45.43 4.28 3.07
C GLU A 97 -44.16 5.01 3.46
N SER A 98 -44.24 6.32 3.73
CA SER A 98 -43.08 7.11 4.15
C SER A 98 -42.50 6.60 5.48
N LEU A 99 -43.35 6.24 6.45
CA LEU A 99 -42.90 5.68 7.73
C LEU A 99 -42.20 4.33 7.54
N TYR A 100 -42.71 3.47 6.66
CA TYR A 100 -42.09 2.18 6.33
C TYR A 100 -40.74 2.37 5.63
N VAL A 101 -40.66 3.28 4.65
CA VAL A 101 -39.41 3.57 3.93
C VAL A 101 -38.36 4.14 4.89
N VAL A 102 -38.72 5.13 5.72
CA VAL A 102 -37.81 5.70 6.72
C VAL A 102 -37.34 4.64 7.72
N SER A 103 -38.24 3.78 8.22
CA SER A 103 -37.88 2.68 9.12
C SER A 103 -36.94 1.68 8.44
N SER A 104 -37.19 1.36 7.17
CA SER A 104 -36.33 0.48 6.37
C SER A 104 -34.93 1.08 6.17
N ILE A 105 -34.82 2.38 5.89
CA ILE A 105 -33.54 3.09 5.79
C ILE A 105 -32.79 3.06 7.12
N CYS A 106 -33.46 3.34 8.24
CA CYS A 106 -32.86 3.26 9.58
C CYS A 106 -32.31 1.85 9.88
N ILE A 107 -33.06 0.80 9.53
CA ILE A 107 -32.64 -0.59 9.71
C ILE A 107 -31.44 -0.92 8.80
N ALA A 108 -31.44 -0.43 7.55
CA ALA A 108 -30.32 -0.60 6.63
C ALA A 108 -29.05 0.11 7.12
N VAL A 109 -29.15 1.36 7.60
CA VAL A 109 -28.06 2.11 8.23
C VAL A 109 -27.50 1.37 9.43
N TYR A 110 -28.37 0.88 10.31
CA TYR A 110 -27.98 0.05 11.46
C TYR A 110 -27.23 -1.22 11.02
N ALA A 111 -27.74 -1.92 10.00
CA ALA A 111 -27.11 -3.10 9.44
C ALA A 111 -25.70 -2.79 8.91
N LEU A 112 -25.57 -1.73 8.10
CA LEU A 112 -24.30 -1.32 7.50
C LEU A 112 -23.25 -0.96 8.55
N ILE A 113 -23.63 -0.19 9.58
CA ILE A 113 -22.72 0.17 10.69
C ILE A 113 -22.27 -1.08 11.44
N ARG A 114 -23.16 -2.06 11.64
CA ARG A 114 -22.81 -3.31 12.33
C ARG A 114 -21.89 -4.19 11.50
N ILE A 115 -22.21 -4.37 10.21
CA ILE A 115 -21.37 -5.12 9.24
C ILE A 115 -19.97 -4.50 9.20
N GLN A 116 -19.89 -3.18 9.10
CA GLN A 116 -18.63 -2.43 9.11
C GLN A 116 -17.81 -2.70 10.39
N GLY A 117 -18.44 -2.64 11.58
CA GLY A 117 -17.76 -2.91 12.84
C GLY A 117 -17.21 -4.33 12.95
N HIS A 118 -17.97 -5.32 12.47
CA HIS A 118 -17.52 -6.71 12.41
C HIS A 118 -16.40 -6.93 11.39
N PHE A 119 -16.42 -6.23 10.26
CA PHE A 119 -15.35 -6.27 9.27
C PHE A 119 -14.02 -5.73 9.82
N ILE A 120 -14.07 -4.62 10.56
CA ILE A 120 -12.85 -3.99 11.11
C ILE A 120 -12.24 -4.83 12.23
N THR A 121 -13.07 -5.33 13.15
CA THR A 121 -12.61 -6.27 14.19
C THR A 121 -12.05 -7.56 13.61
N TRP A 122 -12.58 -8.02 12.47
CA TRP A 122 -12.00 -9.13 11.72
C TRP A 122 -10.64 -8.78 11.13
N LEU A 123 -10.51 -7.63 10.47
CA LEU A 123 -9.25 -7.19 9.88
C LEU A 123 -8.14 -7.10 10.94
N SER A 124 -8.41 -6.44 12.07
CA SER A 124 -7.47 -6.35 13.20
C SER A 124 -7.13 -7.70 13.82
N SER A 125 -8.04 -8.68 13.79
CA SER A 125 -7.76 -10.03 14.30
C SER A 125 -6.84 -10.87 13.39
N LYS A 126 -6.70 -10.48 12.11
CA LYS A 126 -5.92 -11.23 11.11
C LYS A 126 -4.51 -10.69 10.93
N VAL A 127 -4.27 -9.42 11.24
CA VAL A 127 -2.93 -8.84 11.23
C VAL A 127 -2.27 -9.17 12.58
N GLY A 128 -1.32 -10.10 12.58
CA GLY A 128 -0.71 -10.68 13.80
C GLY A 128 -0.15 -9.61 14.75
N ARG A 129 -0.33 -9.77 16.06
CA ARG A 129 -0.10 -8.73 17.08
C ARG A 129 1.35 -8.17 17.15
N ASP A 130 2.34 -8.88 16.62
CA ASP A 130 3.76 -8.57 16.82
C ASP A 130 4.51 -8.04 15.58
N THR A 131 3.86 -7.86 14.44
CA THR A 131 4.52 -7.25 13.26
C THR A 131 4.38 -5.73 13.30
N ASP A 132 5.41 -4.98 12.91
CA ASP A 132 5.33 -3.50 12.82
C ASP A 132 4.20 -3.01 11.89
N GLN A 133 3.84 -3.82 10.88
CA GLN A 133 2.67 -3.58 10.03
C GLN A 133 1.34 -3.66 10.79
N ALA A 134 1.27 -4.49 11.84
CA ALA A 134 0.08 -4.63 12.68
C ALA A 134 -0.19 -3.41 13.55
N LYS A 135 0.87 -2.76 14.05
CA LYS A 135 0.74 -1.50 14.81
C LYS A 135 0.12 -0.40 13.95
N VAL A 136 0.48 -0.35 12.67
CA VAL A 136 -0.07 0.61 11.70
C VAL A 136 -1.55 0.32 11.43
N VAL A 137 -1.88 -0.93 11.07
CA VAL A 137 -3.28 -1.31 10.78
C VAL A 137 -4.17 -1.09 12.01
N ASN A 138 -3.70 -1.46 13.20
CA ASN A 138 -4.48 -1.30 14.43
C ASN A 138 -4.68 0.17 14.85
N SER A 139 -3.80 1.08 14.41
CA SER A 139 -3.95 2.52 14.67
C SER A 139 -4.84 3.22 13.64
N LEU A 140 -4.80 2.80 12.37
CA LEU A 140 -5.59 3.40 11.29
C LEU A 140 -7.02 2.87 11.21
N ALA A 141 -7.24 1.59 11.54
CA ALA A 141 -8.55 0.97 11.41
C ALA A 141 -9.66 1.65 12.24
N PRO A 142 -9.44 2.10 13.48
CA PRO A 142 -10.43 2.87 14.24
C PRO A 142 -10.80 4.20 13.58
N LEU A 143 -9.83 4.92 13.03
CA LEU A 143 -10.06 6.20 12.34
C LEU A 143 -10.88 6.00 11.06
N ALA A 144 -10.48 5.02 10.24
CA ALA A 144 -11.24 4.64 9.06
C ALA A 144 -12.67 4.18 9.41
N SER A 145 -12.85 3.50 10.56
CA SER A 145 -14.16 3.12 11.07
C SER A 145 -15.05 4.33 11.33
N GLN A 146 -14.51 5.34 12.02
CA GLN A 146 -15.27 6.54 12.37
C GLN A 146 -15.67 7.32 11.12
N ILE A 147 -14.75 7.49 10.16
CA ILE A 147 -15.03 8.19 8.90
C ILE A 147 -16.13 7.46 8.11
N LEU A 148 -15.99 6.14 7.92
CA LEU A 148 -16.99 5.38 7.16
C LEU A 148 -18.34 5.31 7.89
N ARG A 149 -18.36 5.26 9.22
CA ARG A 149 -19.60 5.36 10.01
C ARG A 149 -20.27 6.72 9.80
N LEU A 150 -19.49 7.81 9.82
CA LEU A 150 -20.01 9.16 9.56
C LEU A 150 -20.61 9.24 8.15
N LEU A 151 -19.93 8.71 7.13
CA LEU A 151 -20.45 8.67 5.76
C LEU A 151 -21.77 7.90 5.65
N ILE A 152 -21.87 6.72 6.28
CA ILE A 152 -23.11 5.93 6.29
C ILE A 152 -24.25 6.71 6.95
N LEU A 153 -23.98 7.39 8.07
CA LEU A 153 -24.98 8.20 8.77
C LEU A 153 -25.44 9.41 7.95
N VAL A 154 -24.50 10.13 7.32
CA VAL A 154 -24.82 11.28 6.46
C VAL A 154 -25.66 10.82 5.26
N MET A 155 -25.27 9.73 4.60
CA MET A 155 -26.04 9.16 3.48
C MET A 155 -27.44 8.74 3.91
N GLY A 156 -27.56 8.02 5.03
CA GLY A 156 -28.85 7.61 5.57
C GLY A 156 -29.74 8.82 5.91
N PHE A 157 -29.17 9.85 6.52
CA PHE A 157 -29.87 11.10 6.84
C PHE A 157 -30.37 11.82 5.58
N LEU A 158 -29.55 11.92 4.53
CA LEU A 158 -29.96 12.52 3.26
C LEU A 158 -31.11 11.75 2.60
N ILE A 159 -31.04 10.42 2.54
CA ILE A 159 -32.12 9.61 1.94
C ILE A 159 -33.42 9.79 2.73
N ILE A 160 -33.36 9.90 4.06
CA ILE A 160 -34.54 10.20 4.89
C ILE A 160 -35.10 11.58 4.58
N LEU A 161 -34.26 12.61 4.44
CA LEU A 161 -34.71 13.95 4.08
C LEU A 161 -35.40 13.99 2.72
N ASP A 162 -34.85 13.28 1.74
CA ASP A 162 -35.43 13.16 0.39
C ASP A 162 -36.81 12.49 0.45
N GLN A 163 -36.93 11.41 1.22
CA GLN A 163 -38.21 10.73 1.47
C GLN A 163 -39.25 11.64 2.14
N LEU A 164 -38.82 12.62 2.95
CA LEU A 164 -39.70 13.60 3.58
C LEU A 164 -40.06 14.77 2.64
N GLY A 165 -39.61 14.75 1.38
CA GLY A 165 -39.84 15.82 0.40
C GLY A 165 -38.98 17.06 0.64
N ILE A 166 -37.95 16.98 1.49
CA ILE A 166 -37.01 18.07 1.73
C ILE A 166 -35.95 18.01 0.64
N SER A 167 -35.76 19.12 -0.09
CA SER A 167 -34.74 19.20 -1.13
C SER A 167 -33.34 18.96 -0.56
N ILE A 168 -32.72 17.85 -0.93
CA ILE A 168 -31.36 17.50 -0.52
C ILE A 168 -30.29 18.12 -1.42
N ALA A 169 -30.67 18.70 -2.57
CA ALA A 169 -29.73 19.24 -3.55
C ALA A 169 -28.74 20.27 -2.94
N PRO A 170 -29.16 21.23 -2.09
CA PRO A 170 -28.23 22.15 -1.44
C PRO A 170 -27.26 21.45 -0.48
N LEU A 171 -27.72 20.43 0.25
CA LEU A 171 -26.89 19.66 1.18
C LEU A 171 -25.85 18.82 0.43
N VAL A 172 -26.27 18.14 -0.64
CA VAL A 172 -25.38 17.37 -1.51
C VAL A 172 -24.36 18.28 -2.18
N ALA A 173 -24.77 19.46 -2.67
CA ALA A 173 -23.86 20.45 -3.23
C ALA A 173 -22.82 20.93 -2.20
N GLY A 174 -23.25 21.24 -0.97
CA GLY A 174 -22.36 21.62 0.14
C GLY A 174 -21.38 20.51 0.52
N LEU A 175 -21.84 19.26 0.61
CA LEU A 175 -21.00 18.09 0.83
C LEU A 175 -20.03 17.83 -0.32
N GLY A 176 -20.41 18.12 -1.56
CA GLY A 176 -19.53 18.04 -2.73
C GLY A 176 -18.35 19.01 -2.62
N ILE A 177 -18.62 20.28 -2.30
CA ILE A 177 -17.58 21.30 -2.09
C ILE A 177 -16.72 20.96 -0.86
N GLY A 178 -17.33 20.55 0.25
CA GLY A 178 -16.61 20.12 1.44
C GLY A 178 -15.72 18.90 1.18
N GLY A 179 -16.23 17.93 0.42
CA GLY A 179 -15.50 16.74 0.00
C GLY A 179 -14.31 17.08 -0.90
N LEU A 180 -14.46 18.04 -1.82
CA LEU A 180 -13.35 18.53 -2.63
C LEU A 180 -12.26 19.17 -1.76
N ALA A 181 -12.63 20.01 -0.78
CA ALA A 181 -11.68 20.62 0.13
C ALA A 181 -10.91 19.58 0.95
N VAL A 182 -11.59 18.53 1.45
CA VAL A 182 -10.95 17.41 2.15
C VAL A 182 -10.04 16.62 1.22
N ALA A 183 -10.46 16.37 -0.03
CA ALA A 183 -9.65 15.65 -1.01
C ALA A 183 -8.35 16.39 -1.34
N LEU A 184 -8.42 17.72 -1.52
CA LEU A 184 -7.24 18.57 -1.72
C LEU A 184 -6.32 18.55 -0.50
N ALA A 185 -6.88 18.62 0.71
CA ALA A 185 -6.09 18.53 1.95
C ALA A 185 -5.39 17.16 2.11
N LEU A 186 -6.02 16.08 1.65
CA LEU A 186 -5.48 14.72 1.72
C LEU A 186 -4.62 14.33 0.51
N GLN A 187 -4.52 15.18 -0.51
CA GLN A 187 -3.82 14.88 -1.76
C GLN A 187 -2.42 14.33 -1.50
N GLY A 188 -1.61 15.00 -0.68
CA GLY A 188 -0.24 14.56 -0.38
C GLY A 188 -0.14 13.20 0.31
N ILE A 189 -1.14 12.81 1.11
CA ILE A 189 -1.18 11.50 1.76
C ILE A 189 -1.48 10.41 0.71
N LEU A 190 -2.48 10.65 -0.14
CA LEU A 190 -2.86 9.73 -1.22
C LEU A 190 -1.72 9.57 -2.23
N THR A 191 -1.04 10.66 -2.60
CA THR A 191 0.13 10.60 -3.49
C THR A 191 1.24 9.72 -2.91
N ASN A 192 1.56 9.86 -1.62
CA ASN A 192 2.55 9.00 -0.98
C ASN A 192 2.12 7.52 -0.90
N PHE A 193 0.84 7.27 -0.66
CA PHE A 193 0.29 5.92 -0.64
C PHE A 193 0.42 5.24 -2.00
N PHE A 194 -0.03 5.89 -3.06
CA PHE A 194 0.05 5.33 -4.41
C PHE A 194 1.50 5.19 -4.89
N ALA A 195 2.37 6.17 -4.62
CA ALA A 195 3.79 6.06 -4.93
C ALA A 195 4.44 4.85 -4.21
N GLY A 196 4.12 4.65 -2.93
CA GLY A 196 4.59 3.49 -2.18
C GLY A 196 4.12 2.16 -2.77
N LEU A 197 2.83 2.09 -3.12
CA LEU A 197 2.26 0.91 -3.75
C LEU A 197 2.95 0.61 -5.08
N THR A 198 3.15 1.61 -5.94
CA THR A 198 3.85 1.46 -7.22
C THR A 198 5.28 0.96 -7.03
N VAL A 199 6.06 1.54 -6.12
CA VAL A 199 7.44 1.09 -5.85
C VAL A 199 7.45 -0.38 -5.41
N MET A 200 6.49 -0.78 -4.57
CA MET A 200 6.37 -2.17 -4.11
C MET A 200 5.93 -3.14 -5.23
N THR A 201 5.06 -2.71 -6.15
CA THR A 201 4.52 -3.58 -7.21
C THR A 201 5.44 -3.70 -8.42
N ASP A 202 6.08 -2.60 -8.81
CA ASP A 202 6.97 -2.58 -9.97
C ASP A 202 8.28 -3.31 -9.67
N GLY A 203 8.65 -3.38 -8.38
CA GLY A 203 9.79 -4.16 -7.91
C GLY A 203 11.14 -3.64 -8.43
N THR A 204 11.20 -2.38 -8.87
CA THR A 204 12.41 -1.67 -9.31
C THR A 204 13.35 -1.34 -8.15
N ILE A 205 12.78 -1.13 -6.96
CA ILE A 205 13.49 -0.98 -5.69
C ILE A 205 12.85 -1.93 -4.68
N ARG A 206 13.67 -2.77 -4.05
CA ARG A 206 13.23 -3.79 -3.10
C ARG A 206 13.89 -3.58 -1.75
N VAL A 207 13.27 -4.13 -0.71
CA VAL A 207 13.90 -4.23 0.60
C VAL A 207 15.13 -5.13 0.47
N GLY A 208 16.29 -4.63 0.92
CA GLY A 208 17.59 -5.26 0.78
C GLY A 208 18.43 -4.73 -0.39
N ASP A 209 17.85 -3.88 -1.26
CA ASP A 209 18.62 -3.29 -2.36
C ASP A 209 19.53 -2.15 -1.86
N TYR A 210 20.70 -2.04 -2.47
CA TYR A 210 21.62 -0.95 -2.26
C TYR A 210 21.43 0.08 -3.38
N ILE A 211 20.99 1.29 -3.02
CA ILE A 211 20.60 2.32 -3.99
C ILE A 211 21.33 3.64 -3.76
N GLU A 212 21.55 4.37 -4.84
CA GLU A 212 21.96 5.77 -4.83
C GLU A 212 20.82 6.64 -5.39
N LEU A 213 20.51 7.72 -4.69
CA LEU A 213 19.54 8.73 -5.10
C LEU A 213 20.26 9.99 -5.56
N ASP A 214 19.56 10.80 -6.36
CA ASP A 214 19.99 12.14 -6.73
C ASP A 214 20.48 12.95 -5.52
N GLY A 215 21.64 13.59 -5.68
CA GLY A 215 22.33 14.31 -4.60
C GLY A 215 23.36 13.48 -3.83
N GLY A 216 23.68 12.27 -4.27
CA GLY A 216 24.75 11.43 -3.72
C GLY A 216 24.36 10.68 -2.45
N VAL A 217 23.05 10.53 -2.21
CA VAL A 217 22.54 9.79 -1.06
C VAL A 217 22.60 8.30 -1.39
N LEU A 218 23.42 7.56 -0.64
CA LEU A 218 23.71 6.16 -0.88
C LEU A 218 23.38 5.31 0.36
N GLY A 219 22.67 4.21 0.19
CA GLY A 219 22.40 3.29 1.29
C GLY A 219 21.56 2.06 0.96
N LEU A 220 21.33 1.25 1.98
CA LEU A 220 20.56 0.01 1.92
C LEU A 220 19.07 0.27 2.23
N VAL A 221 18.17 -0.19 1.38
CA VAL A 221 16.72 -0.10 1.62
C VAL A 221 16.31 -1.09 2.70
N GLU A 222 15.97 -0.62 3.89
CA GLU A 222 15.55 -1.49 4.99
C GLU A 222 14.06 -1.79 4.99
N MET A 223 13.24 -0.79 4.62
CA MET A 223 11.80 -0.93 4.67
C MET A 223 11.13 0.03 3.70
N ILE A 224 10.21 -0.50 2.90
CA ILE A 224 9.27 0.28 2.10
C ILE A 224 7.94 0.27 2.86
N GLY A 225 7.60 1.39 3.49
CA GLY A 225 6.33 1.57 4.20
C GLY A 225 5.25 2.15 3.30
N TRP A 226 4.01 2.21 3.80
CA TRP A 226 2.86 2.74 3.04
C TRP A 226 2.97 4.24 2.70
N ARG A 227 3.77 5.02 3.44
CA ARG A 227 3.97 6.47 3.21
C ARG A 227 5.43 6.85 2.97
N THR A 228 6.36 6.10 3.55
CA THR A 228 7.77 6.45 3.57
C THR A 228 8.64 5.22 3.36
N THR A 229 9.75 5.40 2.68
CA THR A 229 10.82 4.42 2.54
C THR A 229 11.97 4.78 3.47
N ARG A 230 12.56 3.76 4.08
CA ARG A 230 13.65 3.87 5.06
C ARG A 230 14.92 3.27 4.45
N ILE A 231 15.96 4.09 4.40
CA ILE A 231 17.26 3.74 3.82
C ILE A 231 18.32 3.90 4.90
N ARG A 232 19.05 2.83 5.21
CA ARG A 232 20.18 2.87 6.12
C ARG A 232 21.43 3.32 5.37
N LEU A 233 21.97 4.45 5.80
CA LEU A 233 23.19 5.02 5.24
C LEU A 233 24.41 4.25 5.71
N LEU A 234 25.55 4.43 5.04
CA LEU A 234 26.84 3.89 5.48
C LEU A 234 27.27 4.36 6.88
N SER A 235 26.79 5.52 7.31
CA SER A 235 27.00 6.04 8.67
C SER A 235 26.10 5.39 9.72
N ASP A 236 25.36 4.33 9.35
CA ASP A 236 24.38 3.60 10.16
C ASP A 236 23.17 4.46 10.61
N ASN A 237 23.04 5.66 10.06
CA ASN A 237 21.87 6.52 10.26
C ASN A 237 20.71 6.13 9.34
N MET A 238 19.48 6.32 9.83
CA MET A 238 18.28 6.04 9.07
C MET A 238 17.78 7.27 8.32
N LEU A 239 17.80 7.22 6.99
CA LEU A 239 17.16 8.21 6.15
C LEU A 239 15.70 7.82 5.88
N VAL A 240 14.78 8.74 6.15
CA VAL A 240 13.34 8.53 5.96
C VAL A 240 12.83 9.43 4.84
N ILE A 241 12.43 8.83 3.72
CA ILE A 241 12.02 9.56 2.51
C ILE A 241 10.52 9.33 2.26
N PRO A 242 9.72 10.38 2.02
CA PRO A 242 8.36 10.22 1.49
C PRO A 242 8.37 9.44 0.18
N ASN A 243 7.46 8.48 0.02
CA ASN A 243 7.44 7.62 -1.17
C ASN A 243 7.25 8.41 -2.47
N ASN A 244 6.51 9.52 -2.44
CA ASN A 244 6.35 10.36 -3.62
C ASN A 244 7.70 10.96 -4.07
N LYS A 245 8.50 11.46 -3.12
CA LYS A 245 9.85 11.96 -3.43
C LYS A 245 10.79 10.87 -3.95
N LEU A 246 10.66 9.65 -3.44
CA LEU A 246 11.43 8.52 -3.95
C LEU A 246 11.05 8.19 -5.39
N ALA A 247 9.75 8.16 -5.69
CA ALA A 247 9.24 7.86 -7.02
C ALA A 247 9.55 8.97 -8.06
N ASP A 248 9.64 10.22 -7.61
CA ASP A 248 9.93 11.38 -8.49
C ASP A 248 11.43 11.57 -8.77
N ASN A 249 12.33 10.95 -8.01
CA ASN A 249 13.78 11.11 -8.14
C ASN A 249 14.42 10.01 -8.99
N ILE A 250 15.55 10.30 -9.63
CA ILE A 250 16.36 9.28 -10.29
C ILE A 250 17.06 8.45 -9.20
N ALA A 251 17.03 7.13 -9.37
CA ALA A 251 17.67 6.18 -8.48
C ALA A 251 18.52 5.18 -9.29
N THR A 252 19.76 5.00 -8.86
CA THR A 252 20.63 3.93 -9.35
C THR A 252 20.53 2.77 -8.39
N ASN A 253 20.08 1.61 -8.87
CA ASN A 253 20.03 0.38 -8.08
C ASN A 253 21.28 -0.45 -8.37
N TYR A 254 22.11 -0.69 -7.35
CA TYR A 254 23.33 -1.50 -7.47
C TYR A 254 23.10 -2.99 -7.22
N SER A 255 21.91 -3.38 -6.78
CA SER A 255 21.54 -4.76 -6.50
C SER A 255 20.79 -5.43 -7.66
N HIS A 256 20.29 -4.66 -8.63
CA HIS A 256 19.52 -5.13 -9.78
C HIS A 256 20.04 -4.57 -11.11
N PRO A 257 19.99 -5.33 -12.23
CA PRO A 257 19.42 -6.68 -12.39
C PRO A 257 20.30 -7.81 -11.85
N ARG A 258 21.61 -7.56 -11.66
CA ARG A 258 22.56 -8.44 -10.98
C ARG A 258 23.30 -7.60 -9.94
N GLY A 259 23.68 -8.19 -8.81
CA GLY A 259 24.51 -7.50 -7.81
C GLY A 259 25.94 -7.28 -8.29
N GLU A 260 26.39 -8.05 -9.29
CA GLU A 260 27.72 -7.90 -9.85
C GLU A 260 27.92 -6.55 -10.53
N MET A 261 29.02 -5.87 -10.21
CA MET A 261 29.35 -4.57 -10.78
C MET A 261 30.81 -4.46 -11.19
N SER A 262 31.05 -3.61 -12.19
CA SER A 262 32.41 -3.25 -12.60
C SER A 262 33.06 -2.34 -11.55
N VAL A 263 34.32 -2.63 -11.24
CA VAL A 263 35.15 -1.81 -10.38
C VAL A 263 36.26 -1.20 -11.22
N TYR A 264 36.20 0.12 -11.39
CA TYR A 264 37.17 0.87 -12.17
C TYR A 264 38.29 1.39 -11.27
N VAL A 265 39.53 1.08 -11.64
CA VAL A 265 40.74 1.57 -10.97
C VAL A 265 41.59 2.29 -11.99
N GLN A 266 41.90 3.55 -11.73
CA GLN A 266 42.84 4.32 -12.55
C GLN A 266 44.24 4.14 -11.98
N VAL A 267 45.18 3.76 -12.83
CA VAL A 267 46.59 3.55 -12.49
C VAL A 267 47.44 4.32 -13.50
N GLY A 268 48.66 4.70 -13.11
CA GLY A 268 49.62 5.34 -13.99
C GLY A 268 51.01 4.72 -13.82
N VAL A 269 51.74 4.63 -14.93
CA VAL A 269 53.13 4.14 -14.97
C VAL A 269 54.04 5.15 -15.67
N SER A 270 55.34 5.05 -15.40
CA SER A 270 56.37 5.87 -16.04
C SER A 270 56.41 5.69 -17.55
N TYR A 271 56.73 6.77 -18.27
CA TYR A 271 56.93 6.76 -19.73
C TYR A 271 58.05 5.82 -20.18
N PHE A 272 58.93 5.42 -19.27
CA PHE A 272 60.03 4.49 -19.56
C PHE A 272 59.61 3.02 -19.38
N SER A 273 58.37 2.74 -18.95
CA SER A 273 57.88 1.38 -18.72
C SER A 273 57.56 0.67 -20.04
N ASN A 274 57.78 -0.64 -20.07
CA ASN A 274 57.29 -1.50 -21.16
C ASN A 274 55.79 -1.75 -20.97
N LEU A 275 54.96 -1.26 -21.89
CA LEU A 275 53.50 -1.26 -21.73
C LEU A 275 52.90 -2.67 -21.85
N GLU A 276 53.46 -3.53 -22.68
CA GLU A 276 53.04 -4.92 -22.80
C GLU A 276 53.32 -5.68 -21.49
N HIS A 277 54.48 -5.46 -20.87
CA HIS A 277 54.84 -6.07 -19.58
C HIS A 277 53.95 -5.56 -18.44
N VAL A 278 53.66 -4.25 -18.43
CA VAL A 278 52.73 -3.64 -17.46
C VAL A 278 51.34 -4.27 -17.56
N GLU A 279 50.83 -4.44 -18.78
CA GLU A 279 49.53 -5.07 -19.02
C GLU A 279 49.49 -6.51 -18.51
N GLU A 280 50.49 -7.33 -18.86
CA GLU A 280 50.61 -8.72 -18.41
C GLU A 280 50.60 -8.81 -16.87
N VAL A 281 51.49 -8.08 -16.21
CA VAL A 281 51.62 -8.07 -14.74
C VAL A 281 50.34 -7.58 -14.07
N THR A 282 49.68 -6.56 -14.63
CA THR A 282 48.42 -6.04 -14.07
C THR A 282 47.31 -7.07 -14.13
N ILE A 283 47.17 -7.77 -15.27
CA ILE A 283 46.15 -8.79 -15.48
C ILE A 283 46.39 -9.98 -14.54
N GLU A 284 47.65 -10.40 -14.34
CA GLU A 284 47.99 -11.44 -13.38
C GLU A 284 47.54 -11.08 -11.95
N VAL A 285 47.88 -9.88 -11.49
CA VAL A 285 47.49 -9.41 -10.14
C VAL A 285 45.98 -9.29 -10.03
N ALA A 286 45.33 -8.73 -11.04
CA ALA A 286 43.88 -8.60 -11.08
C ALA A 286 43.18 -9.96 -10.92
N ASN A 287 43.61 -10.99 -11.67
CA ASN A 287 43.08 -12.35 -11.55
C ASN A 287 43.29 -12.94 -10.15
N GLN A 288 44.51 -12.80 -9.60
CA GLN A 288 44.82 -13.29 -8.25
C GLN A 288 43.94 -12.63 -7.18
N VAL A 289 43.70 -11.33 -7.30
CA VAL A 289 42.86 -10.57 -6.37
C VAL A 289 41.40 -11.00 -6.47
N LEU A 290 40.87 -11.18 -7.68
CA LEU A 290 39.50 -11.65 -7.88
C LEU A 290 39.27 -13.07 -7.32
N ASP A 291 40.28 -13.93 -7.36
CA ASP A 291 40.20 -15.29 -6.81
C ASP A 291 40.33 -15.35 -5.29
N LYS A 292 41.14 -14.45 -4.71
CA LYS A 292 41.51 -14.42 -3.29
C LYS A 292 40.53 -13.63 -2.42
N VAL A 293 40.02 -12.50 -2.92
CA VAL A 293 39.27 -11.53 -2.11
C VAL A 293 37.80 -11.89 -2.06
N GLU A 294 37.23 -11.94 -0.85
CA GLU A 294 35.80 -12.09 -0.65
C GLU A 294 35.05 -10.94 -1.36
N GLY A 295 34.18 -11.31 -2.30
CA GLY A 295 33.44 -10.35 -3.12
C GLY A 295 34.02 -10.12 -4.51
N GLY A 296 35.21 -10.64 -4.84
CA GLY A 296 35.71 -10.69 -6.21
C GLY A 296 34.97 -11.76 -7.05
N VAL A 297 34.62 -11.43 -8.29
CA VAL A 297 33.95 -12.38 -9.19
C VAL A 297 34.98 -13.28 -9.87
N LYS A 298 35.02 -14.55 -9.48
CA LYS A 298 35.93 -15.56 -10.03
C LYS A 298 35.64 -15.83 -11.50
N GLY A 299 36.70 -15.95 -12.30
CA GLY A 299 36.60 -16.21 -13.74
C GLY A 299 36.13 -15.02 -14.59
N PHE A 300 35.97 -13.83 -14.00
CA PHE A 300 35.86 -12.60 -14.78
C PHE A 300 37.22 -12.26 -15.39
N GLU A 301 37.27 -11.96 -16.69
CA GLU A 301 38.49 -11.54 -17.39
C GLU A 301 38.77 -10.05 -17.14
N PRO A 302 39.79 -9.68 -16.35
CA PRO A 302 40.16 -8.28 -16.15
C PRO A 302 40.69 -7.69 -17.45
N SER A 303 40.54 -6.38 -17.63
CA SER A 303 41.08 -5.69 -18.80
C SER A 303 41.79 -4.40 -18.44
N VAL A 304 42.81 -4.07 -19.23
CA VAL A 304 43.68 -2.91 -19.08
C VAL A 304 43.57 -2.05 -20.32
N TRP A 305 43.32 -0.75 -20.13
CA TRP A 305 43.06 0.17 -21.24
C TRP A 305 43.85 1.46 -21.03
N TYR A 306 44.94 1.64 -21.77
CA TYR A 306 45.68 2.90 -21.78
C TYR A 306 44.82 4.04 -22.31
N THR A 307 44.77 5.14 -21.58
CA THR A 307 43.84 6.25 -21.87
C THR A 307 44.53 7.49 -22.38
N GLU A 308 45.60 7.92 -21.73
CA GLU A 308 46.23 9.21 -22.01
C GLU A 308 47.70 9.24 -21.60
N PHE A 309 48.43 10.12 -22.28
CA PHE A 309 49.76 10.58 -21.90
C PHE A 309 49.60 11.82 -21.00
N ALA A 310 49.69 11.65 -19.68
CA ALA A 310 49.56 12.72 -18.68
C ALA A 310 50.91 13.37 -18.35
N ASP A 311 50.93 14.40 -17.51
CA ASP A 311 52.12 15.23 -17.23
C ASP A 311 53.36 14.44 -16.77
N SER A 312 53.18 13.34 -16.05
CA SER A 312 54.29 12.50 -15.56
C SER A 312 54.07 11.00 -15.75
N ASN A 313 52.87 10.57 -16.17
CA ASN A 313 52.48 9.15 -16.24
C ASN A 313 51.74 8.84 -17.54
N ILE A 314 51.84 7.59 -17.99
CA ILE A 314 50.88 6.99 -18.93
C ILE A 314 49.75 6.41 -18.08
N ASN A 315 48.56 7.01 -18.17
CA ASN A 315 47.39 6.60 -17.39
C ASN A 315 46.62 5.48 -18.11
N PHE A 316 46.05 4.57 -17.33
CA PHE A 316 45.19 3.50 -17.84
C PHE A 316 44.11 3.12 -16.82
N TRP A 317 43.03 2.54 -17.34
CA TRP A 317 41.99 1.91 -16.53
C TRP A 317 42.25 0.43 -16.39
N VAL A 318 42.04 -0.07 -15.18
CA VAL A 318 41.86 -1.49 -14.90
C VAL A 318 40.40 -1.72 -14.56
N VAL A 319 39.78 -2.66 -15.28
CA VAL A 319 38.40 -3.08 -15.04
C VAL A 319 38.40 -4.40 -14.30
N LEU A 320 37.89 -4.39 -13.08
CA LEU A 320 37.66 -5.57 -12.24
C LEU A 320 36.15 -5.80 -12.07
N ARG A 321 35.75 -6.89 -11.40
CA ARG A 321 34.35 -7.18 -11.09
C ARG A 321 34.17 -7.57 -9.62
N SER A 322 33.17 -6.97 -8.97
CA SER A 322 32.74 -7.27 -7.59
C SER A 322 31.32 -7.84 -7.57
N HIS A 323 30.99 -8.68 -6.60
CA HIS A 323 29.67 -9.28 -6.38
C HIS A 323 28.60 -8.31 -5.87
N ASP A 324 29.01 -7.24 -5.19
CA ASP A 324 28.15 -6.20 -4.66
C ASP A 324 28.89 -4.87 -4.47
N TYR A 325 28.14 -3.81 -4.18
CA TYR A 325 28.67 -2.46 -3.99
C TYR A 325 29.67 -2.36 -2.82
N ILE A 326 29.38 -2.98 -1.67
CA ILE A 326 30.23 -2.86 -0.48
C ILE A 326 31.55 -3.62 -0.67
N SER A 327 31.46 -4.82 -1.27
CA SER A 327 32.63 -5.62 -1.61
C SER A 327 33.55 -4.93 -2.63
N SER A 328 33.01 -4.04 -3.48
CA SER A 328 33.80 -3.34 -4.49
C SER A 328 34.97 -2.55 -3.88
N TRP A 329 34.78 -1.99 -2.70
CA TRP A 329 35.79 -1.23 -1.98
C TRP A 329 36.90 -2.13 -1.46
N LYS A 330 36.57 -3.35 -0.99
CA LYS A 330 37.55 -4.35 -0.56
C LYS A 330 38.38 -4.87 -1.74
N VAL A 331 37.73 -5.18 -2.86
CA VAL A 331 38.40 -5.61 -4.10
C VAL A 331 39.36 -4.53 -4.58
N LYS A 332 38.91 -3.27 -4.67
CA LYS A 332 39.74 -2.12 -5.05
C LYS A 332 40.92 -1.93 -4.09
N HIS A 333 40.67 -1.97 -2.79
CA HIS A 333 41.70 -1.82 -1.76
C HIS A 333 42.80 -2.87 -1.89
N MET A 334 42.42 -4.13 -2.03
CA MET A 334 43.37 -5.23 -2.14
C MET A 334 44.12 -5.21 -3.47
N PHE A 335 43.43 -4.89 -4.57
CA PHE A 335 44.05 -4.74 -5.88
C PHE A 335 45.17 -3.69 -5.87
N VAL A 336 44.88 -2.49 -5.35
CA VAL A 336 45.87 -1.40 -5.31
C VAL A 336 47.12 -1.81 -4.50
N LYS A 337 46.95 -2.50 -3.37
CA LYS A 337 48.07 -2.95 -2.54
C LYS A 337 48.93 -4.01 -3.24
N GLU A 338 48.30 -5.06 -3.75
CA GLU A 338 49.01 -6.19 -4.37
C GLU A 338 49.67 -5.74 -5.70
N LEU A 339 49.04 -4.82 -6.43
CA LEU A 339 49.62 -4.23 -7.65
C LEU A 339 50.86 -3.42 -7.33
N PHE A 340 50.80 -2.56 -6.31
CA PHE A 340 51.95 -1.78 -5.87
C PHE A 340 53.14 -2.69 -5.49
N ASP A 341 52.89 -3.71 -4.68
CA ASP A 341 53.92 -4.67 -4.26
C ASP A 341 54.47 -5.50 -5.43
N ARG A 342 53.64 -5.80 -6.44
CA ARG A 342 54.07 -6.53 -7.65
C ARG A 342 54.91 -5.64 -8.55
N TYR A 343 54.51 -4.40 -8.76
CA TYR A 343 55.24 -3.44 -9.61
C TYR A 343 56.63 -3.16 -9.08
N ASP A 344 56.78 -3.01 -7.76
CA ASP A 344 58.10 -2.84 -7.12
C ASP A 344 59.04 -4.04 -7.39
N LYS A 345 58.51 -5.27 -7.31
CA LYS A 345 59.27 -6.50 -7.59
C LYS A 345 59.66 -6.65 -9.06
N GLU A 346 58.81 -6.19 -9.97
CA GLU A 346 59.00 -6.27 -11.42
C GLU A 346 59.78 -5.06 -11.97
N GLY A 347 60.12 -4.08 -11.13
CA GLY A 347 60.81 -2.85 -11.53
C GLY A 347 59.94 -1.91 -12.38
N ILE A 348 58.61 -2.03 -12.29
CA ILE A 348 57.67 -1.14 -12.95
C ILE A 348 57.52 0.12 -12.11
N GLU A 349 58.05 1.24 -12.62
CA GLU A 349 58.04 2.50 -11.89
C GLU A 349 56.66 3.19 -11.99
N ILE A 350 56.05 3.42 -10.82
CA ILE A 350 54.89 4.30 -10.67
C ILE A 350 55.43 5.70 -10.42
N SER A 351 55.40 6.58 -11.41
CA SER A 351 55.93 7.93 -11.22
C SER A 351 55.02 8.76 -10.31
N PHE A 352 55.68 9.48 -9.41
CA PHE A 352 55.08 10.57 -8.66
C PHE A 352 55.20 11.86 -9.47
N PRO A 353 54.34 12.87 -9.23
CA PRO A 353 54.44 14.16 -9.91
C PRO A 353 55.86 14.73 -9.77
N ALA A 354 56.57 14.85 -10.90
CA ALA A 354 57.96 15.30 -10.94
C ALA A 354 58.14 16.32 -12.08
N ASN A 355 58.76 17.45 -11.76
CA ASN A 355 59.03 18.50 -12.74
C ASN A 355 60.50 18.46 -13.17
N ASN A 356 60.75 18.29 -14.46
CA ASN A 356 62.09 18.47 -15.02
C ASN A 356 62.36 19.96 -15.23
N ILE A 357 63.28 20.53 -14.44
CA ILE A 357 63.69 21.93 -14.56
C ILE A 357 64.87 22.03 -15.52
N PHE A 358 64.65 22.59 -16.70
CA PHE A 358 65.71 22.93 -17.63
C PHE A 358 66.24 24.34 -17.33
N LEU A 359 67.42 24.43 -16.72
CA LEU A 359 68.11 25.70 -16.53
C LEU A 359 68.87 26.06 -17.81
N ARG A 360 68.35 27.04 -18.55
CA ARG A 360 69.07 27.63 -19.70
C ARG A 360 70.11 28.61 -19.15
N ASN A 361 71.40 28.27 -19.24
CA ASN A 361 72.46 29.22 -18.93
C ASN A 361 72.51 30.30 -20.02
N THR A 362 72.29 31.57 -19.65
CA THR A 362 72.29 32.73 -20.57
C THR A 362 73.64 33.42 -20.69
N ASP A 363 74.73 32.79 -20.25
CA ASP A 363 76.08 33.36 -20.37
C ASP A 363 76.78 32.88 -21.65
N SER A 364 76.65 33.65 -22.74
CA SER A 364 77.62 33.86 -23.85
C SER A 364 77.08 34.88 -24.84
#